data_AF-S4RHP5-F1
#
_entry.id   AF-S4RHP5-F1
#
_cell.length_a   1.000
_cell.length_b   1.000
_cell.length_c   1.000
_cell.angle_alpha   90.00
_cell.angle_beta   90.00
_cell.angle_gamma   90.00
#
_symmetry.space_group_name_H-M   'P 1'
#
loop_
_entity.id
_entity.type
_entity.pdbx_description
1 polymer ?
#
loop_
_entity_poly.entity_id
_entity_poly.type
_entity_poly.pdbx_seq_one_letter_code
_entity_poly.pdbx_strand_id
1 'polypeptide(L)'
;ATDDEDDPIVEEIDVYLAKGLADKLYLFQYPVRPAGMTYEGTPRLATRIKPKLHKVELELGINVTSPNYSRSKGEQIALNVDGAH
;
A
#
# COMPACT_ATOMS: atom_id res chain seq x y z
N ALA A 1 -4.30 -46.54 -21.72
CA ALA A 1 -4.03 -46.57 -20.27
C ALA A 1 -2.91 -45.57 -20.06
N THR A 2 -3.23 -44.28 -20.13
CA THR A 2 -3.77 -43.40 -19.07
C THR A 2 -2.63 -42.94 -18.16
N ASP A 3 -2.11 -41.78 -18.54
CA ASP A 3 -1.09 -40.92 -17.94
C ASP A 3 -1.48 -40.39 -16.53
N ASP A 4 -2.45 -41.06 -15.88
CA ASP A 4 -3.07 -40.64 -14.61
C ASP A 4 -2.39 -41.25 -13.37
N GLU A 5 -1.45 -42.21 -13.55
CA GLU A 5 -0.71 -42.82 -12.44
C GLU A 5 0.45 -41.93 -11.94
N ASP A 6 1.01 -41.05 -12.80
CA ASP A 6 2.19 -40.24 -12.49
C ASP A 6 1.87 -38.86 -11.87
N ASP A 7 0.60 -38.41 -11.87
CA ASP A 7 0.16 -37.14 -11.27
C ASP A 7 -1.17 -37.29 -10.52
N PRO A 8 -1.15 -37.88 -9.31
CA PRO A 8 -2.37 -38.14 -8.54
C PRO A 8 -2.96 -36.84 -7.98
N ILE A 9 -4.30 -36.72 -8.04
CA ILE A 9 -5.03 -35.61 -7.40
C ILE A 9 -4.77 -35.65 -5.89
N VAL A 10 -4.14 -34.58 -5.37
CA VAL A 10 -3.82 -34.44 -3.94
C VAL A 10 -4.99 -33.86 -3.15
N GLU A 11 -5.70 -32.87 -3.72
CA GLU A 11 -6.77 -32.15 -3.04
C GLU A 11 -7.73 -31.50 -4.05
N GLU A 12 -9.04 -31.52 -3.73
CA GLU A 12 -10.07 -30.78 -4.45
C GLU A 12 -10.47 -29.53 -3.64
N ILE A 13 -10.34 -28.35 -4.24
CA ILE A 13 -10.62 -27.07 -3.58
C ILE A 13 -11.77 -26.37 -4.32
N ASP A 14 -12.88 -26.15 -3.63
CA ASP A 14 -14.01 -25.38 -4.16
C ASP A 14 -13.62 -23.90 -4.38
N VAL A 15 -13.78 -23.41 -5.61
CA VAL A 15 -13.49 -22.02 -5.98
C VAL A 15 -14.78 -21.22 -6.11
N TYR A 16 -14.96 -20.23 -5.22
CA TYR A 16 -16.12 -19.33 -5.23
C TYR A 16 -15.80 -17.97 -5.86
N LEU A 17 -16.74 -17.42 -6.64
CA LEU A 17 -16.61 -16.11 -7.27
C LEU A 17 -17.57 -15.09 -6.65
N ALA A 18 -17.01 -14.05 -6.02
CA ALA A 18 -17.77 -12.90 -5.54
C ALA A 18 -17.67 -11.73 -6.52
N LYS A 19 -18.82 -11.16 -6.93
CA LYS A 19 -18.88 -10.01 -7.87
C LYS A 19 -19.17 -8.66 -7.21
N GLY A 20 -19.44 -8.62 -5.90
CA GLY A 20 -19.93 -7.42 -5.20
C GLY A 20 -18.96 -6.23 -5.21
N LEU A 21 -17.65 -6.48 -5.33
CA LEU A 21 -16.59 -5.45 -5.35
C LEU A 21 -15.82 -5.40 -6.67
N ALA A 22 -16.34 -6.01 -7.74
CA ALA A 22 -15.63 -6.13 -9.02
C ALA A 22 -15.07 -4.78 -9.53
N ASP A 23 -15.79 -3.68 -9.31
CA ASP A 23 -15.40 -2.34 -9.77
C ASP A 23 -14.83 -1.43 -8.65
N LYS A 24 -14.66 -1.97 -7.44
CA LYS A 24 -14.30 -1.18 -6.24
C LYS A 24 -13.09 -1.71 -5.47
N LEU A 25 -12.62 -2.92 -5.79
CA LEU A 25 -11.44 -3.53 -5.17
C LEU A 25 -10.19 -3.18 -5.97
N TYR A 26 -9.30 -2.38 -5.36
CA TYR A 26 -8.04 -1.96 -5.96
C TYR A 26 -6.85 -2.61 -5.28
N LEU A 27 -5.80 -2.91 -6.06
CA LEU A 27 -4.52 -3.40 -5.56
C LEU A 27 -3.48 -2.28 -5.58
N PHE A 28 -2.99 -1.86 -4.43
CA PHE A 28 -1.90 -0.89 -4.31
C PHE A 28 -0.60 -1.63 -4.00
N GLN A 29 0.40 -1.42 -4.86
CA GLN A 29 1.72 -2.04 -4.74
C GLN A 29 2.77 -0.96 -4.47
N TYR A 30 3.73 -1.27 -3.60
CA TYR A 30 4.82 -0.36 -3.21
C TYR A 30 6.17 -1.02 -3.56
N PRO A 31 6.64 -0.94 -4.82
CA PRO A 31 7.78 -1.74 -5.31
C PRO A 31 9.09 -1.52 -4.55
N VAL A 32 9.27 -0.34 -3.96
CA VAL A 32 10.49 0.04 -3.23
C VAL A 32 10.41 -0.25 -1.73
N ARG A 33 9.30 -0.84 -1.26
CA ARG A 33 9.08 -1.13 0.17
C ARG A 33 9.08 -2.64 0.41
N PRO A 34 9.96 -3.16 1.30
CA PRO A 34 9.99 -4.58 1.63
C PRO A 34 8.68 -5.04 2.28
N ALA A 35 8.28 -6.29 2.03
CA ALA A 35 7.04 -6.86 2.53
C ALA A 35 6.92 -6.84 4.08
N GLY A 36 8.05 -6.98 4.79
CA GLY A 36 8.07 -6.92 6.27
C GLY A 36 7.88 -5.51 6.84
N MET A 37 7.94 -4.45 6.03
CA MET A 37 7.77 -3.07 6.47
C MET A 37 6.38 -2.57 6.05
N THR A 38 5.33 -2.92 6.79
CA THR A 38 3.95 -2.53 6.47
C THR A 38 3.66 -1.05 6.78
N TYR A 39 2.52 -0.53 6.31
CA TYR A 39 2.01 0.81 6.64
C TYR A 39 0.96 0.82 7.76
N GLU A 40 0.68 -0.33 8.41
CA GLU A 40 -0.46 -0.46 9.34
C GLU A 40 -0.44 0.55 10.50
N GLY A 41 0.75 0.79 11.07
CA GLY A 41 0.94 1.77 12.15
C GLY A 41 1.16 3.21 11.69
N THR A 42 1.16 3.47 10.38
CA THR A 42 1.38 4.83 9.85
C THR A 42 0.07 5.60 9.82
N PRO A 43 -0.01 6.80 10.45
CA PRO A 43 -1.21 7.64 10.36
C PRO A 43 -1.54 7.99 8.91
N ARG A 44 -2.80 7.84 8.51
CA ARG A 44 -3.28 8.29 7.19
C ARG A 44 -3.92 9.66 7.39
N LEU A 45 -3.34 10.69 6.77
CA LEU A 45 -3.79 12.08 6.92
C LEU A 45 -4.89 12.39 5.92
N ALA A 46 -4.70 12.03 4.65
CA ALA A 46 -5.69 12.23 3.60
C ALA A 46 -5.53 11.19 2.47
N THR A 47 -6.62 10.97 1.74
CA THR A 47 -6.67 10.10 0.56
C THR A 47 -7.46 10.80 -0.53
N ARG A 48 -6.92 10.86 -1.74
CA ARG A 48 -7.58 11.49 -2.90
C ARG A 48 -7.56 10.52 -4.08
N ILE A 49 -8.68 10.42 -4.80
CA ILE A 49 -8.81 9.54 -5.97
C ILE A 49 -9.42 10.30 -7.15
N LYS A 50 -8.85 10.10 -8.34
CA LYS A 50 -9.45 10.47 -9.63
C LYS A 50 -9.81 9.19 -10.36
N PRO A 51 -11.03 8.64 -10.19
CA PRO A 51 -11.37 7.30 -10.66
C PRO A 51 -11.29 7.18 -12.18
N LYS A 52 -11.74 8.21 -12.93
CA LYS A 52 -11.65 8.22 -14.41
C LYS A 52 -10.22 8.28 -14.95
N LEU A 53 -9.29 8.82 -14.17
CA LEU A 53 -7.87 8.96 -14.56
C LEU A 53 -6.99 7.89 -13.91
N HIS A 54 -7.57 6.99 -13.12
CA HIS A 54 -6.87 5.97 -12.34
C HIS A 54 -5.67 6.53 -11.55
N LYS A 55 -5.86 7.71 -10.93
CA LYS A 55 -4.84 8.33 -10.06
C LYS A 55 -5.30 8.33 -8.62
N VAL A 56 -4.38 7.95 -7.73
CA VAL A 56 -4.59 7.95 -6.28
C VAL A 56 -3.42 8.67 -5.63
N GLU A 57 -3.72 9.47 -4.62
CA GLU A 57 -2.76 10.18 -3.79
C GLU A 57 -3.07 9.88 -2.33
N LEU A 58 -2.03 9.56 -1.56
CA LEU A 58 -2.12 9.26 -0.12
C LEU A 58 -1.16 10.18 0.62
N GLU A 59 -1.67 10.88 1.62
CA GLU A 59 -0.88 11.68 2.54
C GLU A 59 -0.69 10.87 3.84
N LEU A 60 0.55 10.54 4.17
CA LEU A 60 0.90 9.70 5.31
C LEU A 60 1.67 10.50 6.35
N GLY A 61 1.33 10.32 7.62
CA GLY A 61 2.00 10.97 8.74
C GLY A 61 3.31 10.29 9.10
N ILE A 62 4.31 11.09 9.49
CA ILE A 62 5.59 10.61 10.00
C ILE A 62 5.73 10.88 11.49
N ASN A 63 6.41 9.99 12.21
CA ASN A 63 6.65 10.17 13.64
C ASN A 63 7.85 11.11 13.89
N VAL A 64 7.57 12.33 14.34
CA VAL A 64 8.58 13.37 14.63
C VAL A 64 9.24 13.25 16.01
N THR A 65 8.77 12.35 16.89
CA THR A 65 9.39 12.09 18.20
C THR A 65 10.36 10.91 18.17
N SER A 66 10.42 10.18 17.06
CA SER A 66 11.34 9.05 16.87
C SER A 66 12.80 9.51 16.84
N PRO A 67 13.75 8.70 17.37
CA PRO A 67 15.19 8.97 17.21
C PRO A 67 15.64 9.00 15.74
N ASN A 68 14.84 8.44 14.83
CA ASN A 68 15.12 8.44 13.40
C ASN A 68 14.74 9.76 12.71
N TYR A 69 14.16 10.73 13.43
CA TYR A 69 13.76 12.03 12.90
C TYR A 69 14.73 13.15 13.34
N SER A 70 15.39 13.79 12.39
CA SER A 70 16.24 14.97 12.65
C SER A 70 15.41 16.25 12.59
N ARG A 71 15.13 16.84 13.77
CA ARG A 71 14.33 18.07 13.88
C ARG A 71 14.92 19.25 13.12
N SER A 72 16.22 19.48 13.23
CA SER A 72 16.89 20.60 12.54
C SER A 72 16.75 20.51 11.02
N LYS A 73 16.89 19.32 10.42
CA LYS A 73 16.62 19.12 9.00
C LYS A 73 15.14 19.26 8.66
N GLY A 74 14.25 18.75 9.51
CA GLY A 74 12.80 18.89 9.34
C GLY A 74 12.36 20.35 9.30
N GLU A 75 12.84 21.18 10.22
CA GLU A 75 12.58 22.61 10.29
C GLU A 75 13.11 23.34 9.05
N GLN A 76 14.33 23.03 8.61
CA GLN A 76 14.90 23.63 7.40
C GLN A 76 14.09 23.29 6.15
N ILE A 77 13.63 22.04 6.01
CA ILE A 77 12.77 21.63 4.89
C ILE A 77 11.44 22.37 4.94
N ALA A 78 10.80 22.48 6.12
CA ALA A 78 9.55 23.20 6.29
C ALA A 78 9.68 24.67 5.90
N LEU A 79 10.71 25.37 6.41
CA LEU A 79 10.99 26.77 6.07
C LEU A 79 11.21 26.99 4.57
N ASN A 80 11.90 26.05 3.90
CA ASN A 80 12.16 26.16 2.46
C ASN A 80 10.90 25.93 1.61
N VAL A 81 9.93 25.15 2.10
CA VAL A 81 8.69 24.83 1.37
C VAL A 81 7.63 25.90 1.61
N ASP A 82 7.41 26.29 2.86
CA ASP A 82 6.35 27.23 3.26
C ASP A 82 6.80 28.70 3.15
N GLY A 83 8.11 28.93 3.14
CA GLY A 83 8.72 30.27 3.16
C GLY A 83 8.89 30.82 4.59
N ALA A 84 9.77 31.80 4.73
CA ALA A 84 9.80 32.64 5.93
C ALA A 84 8.65 33.65 5.81
N HIS A 85 7.62 33.49 6.62
CA HIS A 85 6.59 34.52 6.77
C HIS A 85 7.18 35.81 7.34
#